data_AF-A0A955NU38-F1
#
_entry.id   AF-A0A955NU38-F1
#
_cell.length_a   1.000
_cell.length_b   1.000
_cell.length_c   1.000
_cell.angle_alpha   90.00
_cell.angle_beta   90.00
_cell.angle_gamma   90.00
#
_symmetry.space_group_name_H-M   'P 1'
#
loop_
_entity.id
_entity.type
_entity.pdbx_description
1 polymer ?
#
loop_
_entity_poly.entity_id
_entity_poly.type
_entity_poly.pdbx_seq_one_letter_code
_entity_poly.pdbx_strand_id
1 'polypeptide(L)'
;MNQVLGIDHRGEHLLGEERGLFTNEIIQLIDQAGASYSHLNYPREGDDIGGTTSEESWNERAPYQNLIYPSIESGFPALLAFNTSDPSMGHVVPVLGHTFNEDAWIPQADFGYFKVGSEISYIPSNYWLSMFIIHDDNFGSNYCLPKFYLDTKSKEPIISAIATLPEEVKLSGLEAEIIAADYLFPLIRGIPGIENPWMNRLKRSFQNRELVLRPLLLKFEDYVGHIEAISDWERTKEVSGSELLKSLSDIAGGEYFWMVEFSVPELFPANKRKLGEILLQTRQEPTPNRDLDSFFIARLPGFISYLQDLASEEFVLIP
;
A
#
# COMPACT_ATOMS: atom_id res chain seq x y z
N MET A 1 17.00 -16.73 -17.85
CA MET A 1 17.08 -15.60 -16.90
C MET A 1 18.33 -15.71 -16.03
N ASN A 2 18.54 -16.82 -15.32
CA ASN A 2 19.70 -17.00 -14.42
C ASN A 2 21.07 -16.94 -15.11
N GLN A 3 21.17 -17.45 -16.34
CA GLN A 3 22.38 -17.34 -17.17
C GLN A 3 22.70 -15.89 -17.58
N VAL A 4 21.69 -15.03 -17.65
CA VAL A 4 21.83 -13.60 -17.99
C VAL A 4 22.30 -12.80 -16.77
N LEU A 5 21.98 -13.27 -15.57
CA LEU A 5 22.39 -12.67 -14.29
C LEU A 5 23.71 -13.27 -13.75
N GLY A 6 24.34 -14.20 -14.47
CA GLY A 6 25.58 -14.85 -14.02
C GLY A 6 25.43 -15.79 -12.83
N ILE A 7 24.20 -16.20 -12.48
CA ILE A 7 23.93 -17.07 -11.33
C ILE A 7 24.05 -18.54 -11.76
N ASP A 8 25.10 -19.23 -11.28
CA ASP A 8 25.29 -20.68 -11.47
C ASP A 8 24.49 -21.50 -10.44
N HIS A 9 23.24 -21.78 -10.79
CA HIS A 9 22.33 -22.61 -10.01
C HIS A 9 22.76 -24.09 -9.86
N ARG A 10 23.85 -24.54 -10.51
CA ARG A 10 24.34 -25.93 -10.41
C ARG A 10 25.59 -26.07 -9.55
N GLY A 11 26.29 -24.97 -9.26
CA GLY A 11 27.59 -24.99 -8.59
C GLY A 11 27.62 -24.27 -7.24
N GLU A 12 26.80 -23.23 -7.06
CA GLU A 12 26.82 -22.41 -5.85
C GLU A 12 25.41 -22.25 -5.28
N HIS A 13 25.09 -23.08 -4.28
CA HIS A 13 23.98 -22.78 -3.39
C HIS A 13 24.39 -21.59 -2.51
N LEU A 14 23.91 -20.38 -2.84
CA LEU A 14 24.15 -19.18 -2.02
C LEU A 14 23.71 -19.42 -0.56
N LEU A 15 22.57 -20.10 -0.37
CA LEU A 15 22.00 -20.58 0.91
C LEU A 15 21.11 -21.82 0.63
N GLY A 16 20.74 -22.57 1.69
CA GLY A 16 19.61 -23.52 1.64
C GLY A 16 19.89 -25.03 1.48
N GLU A 17 21.13 -25.48 1.29
CA GLU A 17 21.47 -26.92 1.07
C GLU A 17 20.45 -27.67 0.16
N GLU A 18 20.26 -28.98 0.29
CA GLU A 18 19.23 -29.75 -0.43
C GLU A 18 17.79 -29.50 0.10
N ARG A 19 17.61 -28.62 1.10
CA ARG A 19 16.35 -28.44 1.84
C ARG A 19 15.53 -27.22 1.41
N GLY A 20 16.04 -26.38 0.51
CA GLY A 20 15.43 -25.10 0.15
C GLY A 20 15.66 -24.01 1.22
N LEU A 21 14.99 -22.87 1.05
CA LEU A 21 15.20 -21.68 1.91
C LEU A 21 14.07 -21.51 2.93
N PHE A 22 14.43 -21.25 4.17
CA PHE A 22 13.51 -20.74 5.18
C PHE A 22 13.21 -19.25 4.98
N THR A 23 12.11 -18.76 5.55
CA THR A 23 11.68 -17.35 5.45
C THR A 23 12.76 -16.35 5.86
N ASN A 24 13.52 -16.65 6.91
CA ASN A 24 14.64 -15.80 7.36
C ASN A 24 15.82 -15.80 6.38
N GLU A 25 16.10 -16.92 5.71
CA GLU A 25 17.12 -17.00 4.66
C GLU A 25 16.69 -16.20 3.42
N ILE A 26 15.40 -16.24 3.06
CA ILE A 26 14.82 -15.42 1.98
C ILE A 26 14.97 -13.94 2.31
N ILE A 27 14.62 -13.52 3.53
CA ILE A 27 14.78 -12.15 4.00
C ILE A 27 16.24 -11.69 3.90
N GLN A 28 17.20 -12.51 4.35
CA GLN A 28 18.62 -12.20 4.24
C GLN A 28 19.07 -12.00 2.79
N LEU A 29 18.53 -12.77 1.84
CA LEU A 29 18.83 -12.57 0.42
C LEU A 29 18.24 -11.28 -0.13
N ILE A 30 17.04 -10.88 0.33
CA ILE A 30 16.43 -9.59 -0.04
C ILE A 30 17.30 -8.43 0.47
N ASP A 31 17.74 -8.49 1.73
CA ASP A 31 18.64 -7.48 2.30
C ASP A 31 19.97 -7.41 1.54
N GLN A 32 20.58 -8.57 1.24
CA GLN A 32 21.83 -8.64 0.46
C GLN A 32 21.68 -8.11 -0.98
N ALA A 33 20.48 -8.18 -1.54
CA ALA A 33 20.17 -7.64 -2.85
C ALA A 33 19.97 -6.10 -2.84
N GLY A 34 20.05 -5.45 -1.67
CA GLY A 34 19.83 -4.00 -1.54
C GLY A 34 18.36 -3.62 -1.72
N ALA A 35 17.46 -4.47 -1.23
CA ALA A 35 16.03 -4.18 -1.16
C ALA A 35 15.58 -4.17 0.30
N SER A 36 14.60 -3.33 0.63
CA SER A 36 13.87 -3.45 1.89
C SER A 36 12.66 -4.36 1.71
N TYR A 37 12.00 -4.68 2.82
CA TYR A 37 10.82 -5.52 2.79
C TYR A 37 9.83 -5.17 3.88
N SER A 38 8.58 -5.53 3.65
CA SER A 38 7.55 -5.60 4.68
C SER A 38 7.04 -7.03 4.75
N HIS A 39 6.91 -7.57 5.96
CA HIS A 39 6.68 -8.99 6.18
C HIS A 39 5.47 -9.22 7.07
N LEU A 40 4.52 -10.03 6.60
CA LEU A 40 3.50 -10.63 7.45
C LEU A 40 3.75 -12.13 7.53
N ASN A 41 3.77 -12.63 8.76
CA ASN A 41 3.89 -14.05 9.07
C ASN A 41 2.87 -14.39 10.15
N TYR A 42 1.95 -15.28 9.82
CA TYR A 42 0.95 -15.76 10.75
C TYR A 42 1.20 -17.23 11.03
N PRO A 43 2.04 -17.55 12.05
CA PRO A 43 2.33 -18.93 12.40
C PRO A 43 1.04 -19.67 12.76
N ARG A 44 1.01 -20.96 12.42
CA ARG A 44 -0.11 -21.85 12.69
C ARG A 44 -0.01 -22.39 14.12
N GLU A 45 -1.16 -22.80 14.64
CA GLU A 45 -1.26 -23.45 15.94
C GLU A 45 -0.39 -24.72 15.97
N GLY A 46 0.63 -24.73 16.83
CA GLY A 46 1.61 -25.83 16.93
C GLY A 46 2.98 -25.55 16.33
N ASP A 47 3.19 -24.42 15.64
CA ASP A 47 4.54 -23.91 15.39
C ASP A 47 5.17 -23.51 16.74
N ASP A 48 6.41 -23.93 17.03
CA ASP A 48 7.12 -23.77 18.31
C ASP A 48 7.31 -22.30 18.81
N ILE A 49 6.66 -21.33 18.17
CA ILE A 49 6.65 -19.92 18.49
C ILE A 49 5.44 -19.60 19.39
N GLY A 50 5.41 -20.19 20.60
CA GLY A 50 4.80 -19.70 21.85
C GLY A 50 3.54 -18.82 21.87
N GLY A 51 2.61 -18.93 20.92
CA GLY A 51 1.38 -18.11 20.85
C GLY A 51 0.12 -18.96 20.91
N THR A 52 -0.78 -18.69 21.86
CA THR A 52 -2.12 -19.28 21.93
C THR A 52 -2.99 -18.71 20.80
N THR A 53 -3.33 -19.48 19.78
CA THR A 53 -4.13 -19.02 18.63
C THR A 53 -5.59 -19.43 18.77
N SER A 54 -6.38 -18.74 19.60
CA SER A 54 -7.84 -18.89 19.55
C SER A 54 -8.38 -18.41 18.19
N GLU A 55 -9.54 -18.93 17.74
CA GLU A 55 -10.23 -18.44 16.52
C GLU A 55 -10.49 -16.92 16.55
N GLU A 56 -10.64 -16.32 17.74
CA GLU A 56 -10.73 -14.86 17.90
C GLU A 56 -9.47 -14.13 17.41
N SER A 57 -8.27 -14.70 17.63
CA SER A 57 -7.00 -14.11 17.19
C SER A 57 -6.85 -14.05 15.66
N TRP A 58 -7.57 -14.90 14.91
CA TRP A 58 -7.52 -14.89 13.44
C TRP A 58 -8.37 -13.78 12.83
N ASN A 59 -9.44 -13.36 13.52
CA ASN A 59 -10.28 -12.25 13.07
C ASN A 59 -9.59 -10.88 13.22
N GLU A 60 -8.55 -10.79 14.04
CA GLU A 60 -7.76 -9.58 14.29
C GLU A 60 -6.56 -9.44 13.32
N ARG A 61 -6.23 -10.50 12.56
CA ARG A 61 -5.08 -10.48 11.65
C ARG A 61 -5.41 -9.75 10.35
N ALA A 62 -4.59 -8.76 10.00
CA ALA A 62 -4.68 -8.06 8.73
C ALA A 62 -4.53 -9.05 7.55
N PRO A 63 -5.44 -9.02 6.56
CA PRO A 63 -5.34 -9.90 5.40
C PRO A 63 -4.02 -9.71 4.63
N TYR A 64 -3.42 -10.78 4.10
CA TYR A 64 -2.13 -10.69 3.41
C TYR A 64 -2.20 -9.79 2.16
N GLN A 65 -3.36 -9.69 1.52
CA GLN A 65 -3.57 -8.78 0.40
C GLN A 65 -3.37 -7.31 0.76
N ASN A 66 -3.52 -6.90 2.03
CA ASN A 66 -3.30 -5.52 2.45
C ASN A 66 -1.81 -5.16 2.43
N LEU A 67 -0.94 -6.14 2.66
CA LEU A 67 0.52 -5.96 2.56
C LEU A 67 0.99 -6.00 1.10
N ILE A 68 0.53 -7.01 0.35
CA ILE A 68 1.04 -7.28 -1.00
C ILE A 68 0.55 -6.21 -1.99
N TYR A 69 -0.73 -5.84 -1.94
CA TYR A 69 -1.32 -5.01 -2.97
C TYR A 69 -0.62 -3.65 -3.19
N PRO A 70 -0.31 -2.85 -2.14
CA PRO A 70 0.41 -1.59 -2.30
C PRO A 70 1.77 -1.75 -3.01
N SER A 71 2.51 -2.81 -2.70
CA SER A 71 3.79 -3.11 -3.34
C SER A 71 3.61 -3.36 -4.84
N ILE A 72 2.68 -4.26 -5.20
CA ILE A 72 2.43 -4.62 -6.60
C ILE A 72 1.91 -3.43 -7.39
N GLU A 73 0.93 -2.68 -6.85
CA GLU A 73 0.38 -1.51 -7.53
C GLU A 73 1.44 -0.41 -7.72
N SER A 74 2.47 -0.38 -6.86
CA SER A 74 3.64 0.50 -6.98
C SER A 74 4.73 -0.04 -7.90
N GLY A 75 4.54 -1.20 -8.52
CA GLY A 75 5.49 -1.80 -9.46
C GLY A 75 6.59 -2.65 -8.83
N PHE A 76 6.48 -2.97 -7.53
CA PHE A 76 7.45 -3.82 -6.83
C PHE A 76 6.85 -5.20 -6.54
N PRO A 77 7.56 -6.30 -6.84
CA PRO A 77 7.04 -7.65 -6.65
C PRO A 77 6.89 -7.99 -5.15
N ALA A 78 6.16 -9.05 -4.88
CA ALA A 78 6.06 -9.64 -3.55
C ALA A 78 6.31 -11.15 -3.63
N LEU A 79 6.59 -11.78 -2.50
CA LEU A 79 6.69 -13.22 -2.35
C LEU A 79 5.55 -13.73 -1.48
N LEU A 80 4.96 -14.84 -1.89
CA LEU A 80 3.92 -15.53 -1.14
C LEU A 80 4.41 -16.94 -0.81
N ALA A 81 4.50 -17.25 0.48
CA ALA A 81 4.89 -18.56 0.98
C ALA A 81 3.67 -19.32 1.50
N PHE A 82 3.52 -20.58 1.10
CA PHE A 82 2.42 -21.44 1.49
C PHE A 82 2.85 -22.89 1.67
N ASN A 83 2.13 -23.64 2.51
CA ASN A 83 2.34 -25.09 2.63
C ASN A 83 1.69 -25.83 1.46
N THR A 84 2.35 -26.88 1.01
CA THR A 84 1.77 -27.82 0.05
C THR A 84 0.80 -28.78 0.76
N SER A 85 0.31 -29.80 0.03
CA SER A 85 -0.44 -30.90 0.66
C SER A 85 0.37 -31.64 1.72
N ASP A 86 1.70 -31.60 1.64
CA ASP A 86 2.59 -32.03 2.71
C ASP A 86 2.91 -30.81 3.60
N PRO A 87 2.47 -30.78 4.88
CA PRO A 87 2.72 -29.66 5.79
C PRO A 87 4.22 -29.44 6.09
N SER A 88 5.08 -30.41 5.80
CA SER A 88 6.54 -30.27 5.96
C SER A 88 7.21 -29.62 4.75
N MET A 89 6.47 -29.44 3.65
CA MET A 89 6.97 -28.82 2.43
C MET A 89 6.27 -27.49 2.17
N GLY A 90 7.03 -26.42 2.24
CA GLY A 90 6.62 -25.08 1.80
C GLY A 90 6.92 -24.85 0.32
N HIS A 91 6.16 -23.95 -0.30
CA HIS A 91 6.43 -23.41 -1.62
C HIS A 91 6.35 -21.88 -1.57
N VAL A 92 7.17 -21.22 -2.39
CA VAL A 92 7.20 -19.76 -2.50
C VAL A 92 7.00 -19.36 -3.95
N VAL A 93 6.04 -18.48 -4.19
CA VAL A 93 5.76 -17.93 -5.52
C VAL A 93 5.90 -16.41 -5.51
N PRO A 94 6.58 -15.81 -6.51
CA PRO A 94 6.50 -14.38 -6.72
C PRO A 94 5.11 -13.96 -7.21
N VAL A 95 4.63 -12.86 -6.65
CA VAL A 95 3.47 -12.10 -7.08
C VAL A 95 4.00 -10.89 -7.86
N LEU A 96 3.52 -10.71 -9.09
CA LEU A 96 4.11 -9.78 -10.07
C LEU A 96 3.10 -8.74 -10.58
N GLY A 97 1.82 -8.95 -10.33
CA GLY A 97 0.78 -8.10 -10.90
C GLY A 97 -0.58 -8.39 -10.29
N HIS A 98 -1.60 -7.73 -10.82
CA HIS A 98 -2.97 -7.99 -10.43
C HIS A 98 -3.97 -7.60 -11.51
N THR A 99 -5.20 -8.06 -11.35
CA THR A 99 -6.37 -7.63 -12.12
C THR A 99 -7.33 -6.85 -11.24
N PHE A 100 -7.99 -5.87 -11.84
CA PHE A 100 -8.93 -4.97 -11.18
C PHE A 100 -10.31 -5.15 -11.81
N ASN A 101 -11.35 -5.20 -10.98
CA ASN A 101 -12.73 -5.32 -11.45
C ASN A 101 -13.52 -4.08 -11.03
N GLU A 102 -13.71 -3.18 -11.99
CA GLU A 102 -14.45 -1.93 -11.81
C GLU A 102 -15.93 -2.17 -11.49
N ASP A 103 -16.47 -3.30 -11.96
CA ASP A 103 -17.86 -3.73 -11.75
C ASP A 103 -18.03 -4.61 -10.50
N ALA A 104 -17.01 -4.71 -9.64
CA ALA A 104 -17.11 -5.46 -8.40
C ALA A 104 -18.24 -4.87 -7.53
N TRP A 105 -19.26 -5.68 -7.25
CA TRP A 105 -20.40 -5.31 -6.39
C TRP A 105 -20.06 -5.39 -4.90
N ILE A 106 -19.14 -6.29 -4.54
CA ILE A 106 -18.78 -6.60 -3.15
C ILE A 106 -18.42 -5.35 -2.35
N PRO A 107 -17.60 -4.39 -2.85
CA PRO A 107 -17.28 -3.21 -2.09
C PRO A 107 -18.54 -2.42 -1.70
N GLN A 108 -19.42 -2.09 -2.64
CA GLN A 108 -20.63 -1.33 -2.32
C GLN A 108 -21.59 -2.13 -1.41
N ALA A 109 -21.64 -3.46 -1.56
CA ALA A 109 -22.45 -4.32 -0.71
C ALA A 109 -21.89 -4.41 0.72
N ASP A 110 -20.58 -4.57 0.86
CA ASP A 110 -19.86 -4.63 2.13
C ASP A 110 -20.04 -3.35 2.92
N PHE A 111 -20.11 -2.17 2.30
CA PHE A 111 -20.42 -0.93 3.03
C PHE A 111 -21.93 -0.73 3.26
N GLY A 112 -22.76 -1.06 2.28
CA GLY A 112 -24.20 -0.79 2.35
C GLY A 112 -24.97 -1.76 3.26
N TYR A 113 -24.53 -3.02 3.33
CA TYR A 113 -25.22 -4.10 4.04
C TYR A 113 -24.45 -4.62 5.25
N PHE A 114 -23.13 -4.58 5.21
CA PHE A 114 -22.28 -5.17 6.24
C PHE A 114 -21.62 -4.03 7.04
N LYS A 115 -21.57 -4.15 8.37
CA LYS A 115 -20.90 -3.12 9.17
C LYS A 115 -19.40 -3.34 9.05
N VAL A 116 -18.74 -2.64 8.14
CA VAL A 116 -17.27 -2.54 8.16
C VAL A 116 -16.88 -2.05 9.55
N GLY A 117 -15.97 -2.78 10.20
CA GLY A 117 -15.70 -2.66 11.64
C GLY A 117 -15.50 -1.20 12.07
N SER A 118 -15.99 -0.86 13.26
CA SER A 118 -16.01 0.53 13.77
C SER A 118 -14.64 1.20 13.88
N GLU A 119 -13.56 0.43 13.74
CA GLU A 119 -12.17 0.85 13.89
C GLU A 119 -11.54 1.33 12.57
N ILE A 120 -11.91 0.74 11.44
CA ILE A 120 -11.39 1.16 10.12
C ILE A 120 -12.32 2.23 9.57
N SER A 121 -11.81 3.44 9.40
CA SER A 121 -12.61 4.60 8.99
C SER A 121 -12.58 4.87 7.48
N TYR A 122 -12.02 3.95 6.70
CA TYR A 122 -11.82 4.07 5.26
C TYR A 122 -11.95 2.71 4.55
N ILE A 123 -11.92 2.74 3.22
CA ILE A 123 -12.02 1.59 2.32
C ILE A 123 -10.66 1.38 1.63
N PRO A 124 -9.97 0.26 1.83
CA PRO A 124 -8.74 0.01 1.09
C PRO A 124 -9.08 -0.28 -0.38
N SER A 125 -8.30 0.30 -1.29
CA SER A 125 -8.52 0.17 -2.75
C SER A 125 -8.44 -1.26 -3.27
N ASN A 126 -7.81 -2.19 -2.54
CA ASN A 126 -7.80 -3.62 -2.85
C ASN A 126 -9.20 -4.29 -2.77
N TYR A 127 -10.24 -3.57 -2.36
CA TYR A 127 -11.61 -4.06 -2.41
C TYR A 127 -12.07 -4.33 -3.86
N TRP A 128 -11.52 -3.62 -4.86
CA TRP A 128 -11.79 -3.84 -6.29
C TRP A 128 -10.78 -4.76 -6.99
N LEU A 129 -9.73 -5.19 -6.28
CA LEU A 129 -8.83 -6.25 -6.74
C LEU A 129 -9.64 -7.54 -6.99
N SER A 130 -9.32 -8.27 -8.06
CA SER A 130 -9.91 -9.60 -8.32
C SER A 130 -8.91 -10.72 -8.15
N MET A 131 -7.83 -10.67 -8.91
CA MET A 131 -6.78 -11.69 -8.94
C MET A 131 -5.42 -11.04 -8.76
N PHE A 132 -4.51 -11.74 -8.11
CA PHE A 132 -3.08 -11.51 -8.24
C PHE A 132 -2.53 -12.31 -9.42
N ILE A 133 -1.46 -11.84 -10.03
CA ILE A 133 -0.74 -12.53 -11.10
C ILE A 133 0.54 -13.09 -10.49
N ILE A 134 0.70 -14.41 -10.51
CA ILE A 134 1.83 -15.12 -9.92
C ILE A 134 2.64 -15.86 -10.98
N HIS A 135 3.90 -16.15 -10.64
CA HIS A 135 4.71 -17.12 -11.36
C HIS A 135 5.04 -18.28 -10.43
N ASP A 136 4.76 -19.50 -10.88
CA ASP A 136 5.04 -20.73 -10.16
C ASP A 136 6.04 -21.53 -11.00
N ASP A 137 7.16 -21.95 -10.41
CA ASP A 137 8.20 -22.68 -11.11
C ASP A 137 7.79 -24.10 -11.51
N ASN A 138 6.80 -24.70 -10.83
CA ASN A 138 6.28 -26.03 -11.11
C ASN A 138 5.14 -26.02 -12.14
N PHE A 139 4.36 -24.93 -12.19
CA PHE A 139 3.18 -24.84 -13.06
C PHE A 139 3.33 -23.85 -14.23
N GLY A 140 4.14 -22.81 -14.07
CA GLY A 140 4.44 -21.81 -15.09
C GLY A 140 4.14 -20.36 -14.69
N SER A 141 4.20 -19.46 -15.67
CA SER A 141 4.09 -18.01 -15.47
C SER A 141 2.67 -17.46 -15.66
N ASN A 142 2.39 -16.33 -15.00
CA ASN A 142 1.21 -15.49 -15.23
C ASN A 142 -0.12 -16.16 -14.88
N TYR A 143 -0.13 -16.97 -13.81
CA TYR A 143 -1.36 -17.55 -13.29
C TYR A 143 -2.13 -16.53 -12.46
N CYS A 144 -3.46 -16.58 -12.55
CA CYS A 144 -4.36 -15.78 -11.73
C CYS A 144 -4.61 -16.48 -10.38
N LEU A 145 -4.11 -15.91 -9.29
CA LEU A 145 -4.42 -16.31 -7.92
C LEU A 145 -5.56 -15.43 -7.39
N PRO A 146 -6.75 -15.98 -7.08
CA PRO A 146 -7.84 -15.17 -6.56
C PRO A 146 -7.50 -14.53 -5.22
N LYS A 147 -7.83 -13.24 -5.03
CA LYS A 147 -7.43 -12.50 -3.83
C LYS A 147 -7.90 -13.12 -2.51
N PHE A 148 -9.04 -13.84 -2.53
CA PHE A 148 -9.62 -14.43 -1.32
C PHE A 148 -8.81 -15.62 -0.79
N TYR A 149 -7.87 -16.18 -1.58
CA TYR A 149 -6.88 -17.12 -1.07
C TYR A 149 -5.89 -16.47 -0.10
N LEU A 150 -5.79 -15.15 -0.11
CA LEU A 150 -4.90 -14.39 0.77
C LEU A 150 -5.62 -13.84 2.02
N ASP A 151 -6.92 -14.10 2.14
CA ASP A 151 -7.68 -13.73 3.35
C ASP A 151 -7.19 -14.57 4.53
N THR A 152 -6.86 -13.93 5.64
CA THR A 152 -6.44 -14.58 6.89
C THR A 152 -7.54 -15.43 7.52
N LYS A 153 -8.80 -15.19 7.14
CA LYS A 153 -9.95 -16.02 7.52
C LYS A 153 -10.11 -17.26 6.65
N SER A 154 -9.42 -17.31 5.51
CA SER A 154 -9.43 -18.51 4.67
C SER A 154 -8.68 -19.63 5.38
N LYS A 155 -9.11 -20.88 5.19
CA LYS A 155 -8.40 -22.07 5.72
C LYS A 155 -7.16 -22.42 4.90
N GLU A 156 -6.75 -21.52 4.00
CA GLU A 156 -5.70 -21.77 3.02
C GLU A 156 -4.32 -21.85 3.69
N PRO A 157 -3.37 -22.54 3.05
CA PRO A 157 -2.05 -22.78 3.60
C PRO A 157 -1.08 -21.62 3.51
N ILE A 158 -1.54 -20.37 3.44
CA ILE A 158 -0.64 -19.21 3.40
C ILE A 158 0.04 -19.03 4.76
N ILE A 159 1.37 -19.10 4.74
CA ILE A 159 2.23 -18.97 5.93
C ILE A 159 2.72 -17.53 6.04
N SER A 160 3.09 -16.94 4.90
CA SER A 160 3.75 -15.65 4.91
C SER A 160 3.63 -14.90 3.59
N ALA A 161 3.62 -13.57 3.69
CA ALA A 161 3.75 -12.66 2.58
C ALA A 161 4.91 -11.69 2.83
N ILE A 162 5.74 -11.46 1.81
CA ILE A 162 6.85 -10.50 1.85
C ILE A 162 6.68 -9.53 0.68
N ALA A 163 6.35 -8.28 0.96
CA ALA A 163 6.39 -7.20 -0.03
C ALA A 163 7.83 -6.70 -0.16
N THR A 164 8.35 -6.58 -1.39
CA THR A 164 9.71 -6.03 -1.61
C THR A 164 9.62 -4.56 -1.98
N LEU A 165 10.56 -3.75 -1.48
CA LEU A 165 10.57 -2.30 -1.65
C LEU A 165 12.02 -1.82 -1.86
N PRO A 166 12.24 -0.58 -2.36
CA PRO A 166 13.57 0.03 -2.38
C PRO A 166 14.19 0.12 -0.99
N GLU A 167 15.51 -0.07 -0.86
CA GLU A 167 16.26 -0.11 0.41
C GLU A 167 15.96 1.06 1.36
N GLU A 168 15.80 2.25 0.79
CA GLU A 168 15.54 3.51 1.49
C GLU A 168 14.12 3.60 2.08
N VAL A 169 13.19 2.75 1.66
CA VAL A 169 11.81 2.73 2.13
C VAL A 169 11.71 1.91 3.40
N LYS A 170 11.33 2.57 4.50
CA LYS A 170 11.10 1.98 5.83
C LYS A 170 9.62 1.83 6.16
N LEU A 171 8.79 2.70 5.59
CA LEU A 171 7.34 2.63 5.76
C LEU A 171 6.71 1.67 4.74
N SER A 172 5.89 0.72 5.18
CA SER A 172 5.11 -0.14 4.28
C SER A 172 3.90 0.60 3.69
N GLY A 173 3.35 0.09 2.59
CA GLY A 173 2.14 0.68 2.00
C GLY A 173 0.90 0.56 2.89
N LEU A 174 0.82 -0.49 3.72
CA LEU A 174 -0.25 -0.66 4.71
C LEU A 174 -0.14 0.41 5.81
N GLU A 175 1.05 0.61 6.36
CA GLU A 175 1.28 1.64 7.38
C GLU A 175 1.05 3.04 6.82
N ALA A 176 1.51 3.30 5.59
CA ALA A 176 1.26 4.56 4.90
C ALA A 176 -0.25 4.84 4.74
N GLU A 177 -1.05 3.82 4.43
CA GLU A 177 -2.50 3.95 4.33
C GLU A 177 -3.14 4.31 5.68
N ILE A 178 -2.73 3.65 6.76
CA ILE A 178 -3.20 3.90 8.13
C ILE A 178 -2.81 5.31 8.60
N ILE A 179 -1.55 5.70 8.41
CA ILE A 179 -1.04 7.02 8.79
C ILE A 179 -1.73 8.13 7.99
N ALA A 180 -1.91 7.94 6.68
CA ALA A 180 -2.63 8.90 5.85
C ALA A 180 -4.08 9.06 6.31
N ALA A 181 -4.76 7.97 6.68
CA ALA A 181 -6.09 8.05 7.27
C ALA A 181 -6.06 8.89 8.56
N ASP A 182 -5.11 8.65 9.46
CA ASP A 182 -4.98 9.39 10.71
C ASP A 182 -4.70 10.90 10.51
N TYR A 183 -3.94 11.29 9.48
CA TYR A 183 -3.74 12.69 9.12
C TYR A 183 -4.94 13.33 8.42
N LEU A 184 -5.56 12.62 7.47
CA LEU A 184 -6.64 13.12 6.66
C LEU A 184 -7.85 13.53 7.52
N PHE A 185 -8.09 12.81 8.61
CA PHE A 185 -9.29 12.98 9.43
C PHE A 185 -9.34 14.34 10.13
N PRO A 186 -8.29 14.78 10.84
CA PRO A 186 -8.25 16.12 11.42
C PRO A 186 -8.10 17.22 10.37
N LEU A 187 -7.39 16.97 9.27
CA LEU A 187 -7.30 17.91 8.16
C LEU A 187 -8.67 18.28 7.61
N ILE A 188 -9.51 17.30 7.24
CA ILE A 188 -10.85 17.54 6.68
C ILE A 188 -11.73 18.33 7.67
N ARG A 189 -11.60 18.10 8.98
CA ARG A 189 -12.34 18.81 10.02
C ARG A 189 -11.91 20.27 10.16
N GLY A 190 -10.64 20.58 9.91
CA GLY A 190 -10.08 21.93 9.98
C GLY A 190 -10.36 22.81 8.76
N ILE A 191 -10.80 22.23 7.63
CA ILE A 191 -11.00 22.99 6.39
C ILE A 191 -12.22 23.93 6.51
N PRO A 192 -12.05 25.24 6.26
CA PRO A 192 -13.14 26.21 6.32
C PRO A 192 -14.28 25.86 5.35
N GLY A 193 -15.47 26.41 5.61
CA GLY A 193 -16.66 26.19 4.77
C GLY A 193 -16.54 26.87 3.41
N ILE A 194 -15.82 26.26 2.48
CA ILE A 194 -15.76 26.71 1.08
C ILE A 194 -16.88 26.06 0.27
N GLU A 195 -17.53 26.85 -0.58
CA GLU A 195 -18.46 26.37 -1.60
C GLU A 195 -17.70 25.69 -2.76
N ASN A 196 -17.22 24.47 -2.52
CA ASN A 196 -16.64 23.61 -3.54
C ASN A 196 -17.43 22.28 -3.60
N PRO A 197 -18.07 21.91 -4.74
CA PRO A 197 -18.83 20.67 -4.86
C PRO A 197 -18.02 19.41 -4.54
N TRP A 198 -16.75 19.37 -4.91
CA TRP A 198 -15.85 18.25 -4.63
C TRP A 198 -15.44 18.19 -3.16
N MET A 199 -15.23 19.33 -2.52
CA MET A 199 -15.01 19.40 -1.07
C MET A 199 -16.26 18.92 -0.31
N ASN A 200 -17.45 19.31 -0.75
CA ASN A 200 -18.71 18.84 -0.16
C ASN A 200 -18.89 17.33 -0.32
N ARG A 201 -18.48 16.79 -1.48
CA ARG A 201 -18.47 15.34 -1.70
C ARG A 201 -17.47 14.63 -0.78
N LEU A 202 -16.25 15.16 -0.66
CA LEU A 202 -15.22 14.65 0.26
C LEU A 202 -15.74 14.64 1.71
N LYS A 203 -16.30 15.76 2.20
CA LYS A 203 -16.86 15.88 3.55
C LYS A 203 -18.01 14.90 3.80
N ARG A 204 -18.88 14.67 2.79
CA ARG A 204 -19.97 13.70 2.89
C ARG A 204 -19.44 12.26 3.01
N SER A 205 -18.56 11.85 2.10
CA SER A 205 -17.99 10.49 2.13
C SER A 205 -17.16 10.27 3.39
N PHE A 206 -16.47 11.30 3.88
CA PHE A 206 -15.81 11.29 5.19
C PHE A 206 -16.78 11.02 6.34
N GLN A 207 -17.90 11.74 6.41
CA GLN A 207 -18.93 11.54 7.45
C GLN A 207 -19.52 10.13 7.42
N ASN A 208 -19.62 9.54 6.22
CA ASN A 208 -20.14 8.19 6.02
C ASN A 208 -19.07 7.09 6.15
N ARG A 209 -17.78 7.44 6.34
CA ARG A 209 -16.64 6.48 6.34
C ARG A 209 -16.49 5.74 5.00
N GLU A 210 -16.76 6.42 3.90
CA GLU A 210 -16.74 5.88 2.54
C GLU A 210 -15.49 6.31 1.75
N LEU A 211 -14.45 6.81 2.44
CA LEU A 211 -13.24 7.25 1.74
C LEU A 211 -12.44 6.05 1.26
N VAL A 212 -12.16 5.99 -0.03
CA VAL A 212 -11.29 4.96 -0.60
C VAL A 212 -9.85 5.45 -0.53
N LEU A 213 -8.95 4.69 0.09
CA LEU A 213 -7.52 4.99 0.12
C LEU A 213 -6.73 4.06 -0.81
N ARG A 214 -5.75 4.64 -1.49
CA ARG A 214 -4.83 3.92 -2.37
C ARG A 214 -3.41 4.42 -2.20
N PRO A 215 -2.54 3.66 -1.51
CA PRO A 215 -1.12 3.95 -1.42
C PRO A 215 -0.39 3.61 -2.73
N LEU A 216 0.43 4.54 -3.21
CA LEU A 216 1.33 4.37 -4.35
C LEU A 216 2.72 4.88 -3.98
N LEU A 217 3.74 4.05 -4.13
CA LEU A 217 5.12 4.44 -3.93
C LEU A 217 5.66 5.05 -5.22
N LEU A 218 6.13 6.30 -5.14
CA LEU A 218 6.62 7.05 -6.29
C LEU A 218 7.87 7.83 -5.91
N LYS A 219 8.71 8.16 -6.89
CA LYS A 219 9.74 9.17 -6.69
C LYS A 219 9.15 10.57 -6.76
N PHE A 220 9.76 11.53 -6.07
CA PHE A 220 9.27 12.92 -6.12
C PHE A 220 9.24 13.48 -7.54
N GLU A 221 10.26 13.16 -8.34
CA GLU A 221 10.37 13.62 -9.72
C GLU A 221 9.19 13.15 -10.58
N ASP A 222 8.73 11.91 -10.38
CA ASP A 222 7.57 11.35 -11.06
C ASP A 222 6.28 12.05 -10.61
N TYR A 223 6.17 12.38 -9.32
CA TYR A 223 5.06 13.15 -8.78
C TYR A 223 5.00 14.56 -9.37
N VAL A 224 6.13 15.29 -9.39
CA VAL A 224 6.22 16.62 -9.99
C VAL A 224 5.86 16.57 -11.46
N GLY A 225 6.43 15.62 -12.21
CA GLY A 225 6.11 15.42 -13.63
C GLY A 225 4.62 15.13 -13.85
N HIS A 226 3.99 14.34 -12.97
CA HIS A 226 2.55 14.13 -12.97
C HIS A 226 1.77 15.43 -12.78
N ILE A 227 2.11 16.24 -11.76
CA ILE A 227 1.42 17.51 -11.50
C ILE A 227 1.58 18.50 -12.66
N GLU A 228 2.76 18.59 -13.26
CA GLU A 228 3.02 19.45 -14.42
C GLU A 228 2.31 19.00 -15.70
N ALA A 229 1.95 17.72 -15.78
CA ALA A 229 1.20 17.14 -16.88
C ALA A 229 -0.32 17.33 -16.73
N ILE A 230 -0.83 17.53 -15.51
CA ILE A 230 -2.25 17.77 -15.28
C ILE A 230 -2.67 19.12 -15.88
N SER A 231 -3.80 19.11 -16.59
CA SER A 231 -4.49 20.30 -17.04
C SER A 231 -5.97 20.18 -16.72
N ASP A 232 -6.63 21.30 -16.51
CA ASP A 232 -8.08 21.33 -16.41
C ASP A 232 -8.76 21.03 -17.77
N TRP A 233 -10.09 21.07 -17.78
CA TRP A 233 -10.90 20.85 -18.99
C TRP A 233 -10.72 21.96 -20.04
N GLU A 234 -10.22 23.14 -19.65
CA GLU A 234 -9.84 24.25 -20.53
C GLU A 234 -8.39 24.13 -21.04
N ARG A 235 -7.66 23.08 -20.62
CA ARG A 235 -6.22 22.86 -20.85
C ARG A 235 -5.32 23.88 -20.15
N THR A 236 -5.83 24.56 -19.14
CA THR A 236 -5.05 25.40 -18.25
C THR A 236 -4.24 24.52 -17.32
N LYS A 237 -2.94 24.80 -17.20
CA LYS A 237 -2.05 24.15 -16.23
C LYS A 237 -2.01 25.02 -14.97
N GLU A 238 -2.79 24.68 -13.95
CA GLU A 238 -2.89 25.50 -12.72
C GLU A 238 -1.59 25.54 -11.90
N VAL A 239 -0.76 24.49 -11.93
CA VAL A 239 0.34 24.31 -10.95
C VAL A 239 1.74 24.24 -11.61
N SER A 240 1.82 24.31 -12.94
CA SER A 240 3.10 24.16 -13.66
C SER A 240 4.06 25.31 -13.33
N GLY A 241 5.25 24.97 -12.80
CA GLY A 241 6.29 25.94 -12.45
C GLY A 241 6.02 26.77 -11.19
N SER A 242 5.11 26.35 -10.30
CA SER A 242 4.93 27.06 -9.03
C SER A 242 6.20 26.98 -8.16
N GLU A 243 6.52 28.08 -7.47
CA GLU A 243 7.63 28.15 -6.50
C GLU A 243 7.51 27.08 -5.41
N LEU A 244 6.27 26.65 -5.12
CA LEU A 244 5.95 25.55 -4.23
C LEU A 244 6.52 24.22 -4.71
N LEU A 245 6.27 23.81 -5.98
CA LEU A 245 6.78 22.53 -6.48
C LEU A 245 8.31 22.50 -6.49
N LYS A 246 8.94 23.63 -6.81
CA LYS A 246 10.40 23.75 -6.74
C LYS A 246 10.91 23.60 -5.30
N SER A 247 10.29 24.32 -4.36
CA SER A 247 10.65 24.24 -2.93
C SER A 247 10.46 22.83 -2.37
N LEU A 248 9.37 22.16 -2.73
CA LEU A 248 9.12 20.76 -2.34
C LEU A 248 10.16 19.82 -2.95
N SER A 249 10.56 20.03 -4.21
CA SER A 249 11.60 19.22 -4.86
C SER A 249 12.96 19.37 -4.19
N ASP A 250 13.30 20.58 -3.77
CA ASP A 250 14.57 20.86 -3.09
C ASP A 250 14.60 20.18 -1.71
N ILE A 251 13.45 20.08 -1.02
CA ILE A 251 13.32 19.38 0.27
C ILE A 251 13.32 17.86 0.08
N ALA A 252 12.62 17.37 -0.95
CA ALA A 252 12.39 15.95 -1.21
C ALA A 252 13.64 15.20 -1.68
N GLY A 253 14.63 15.87 -2.29
CA GLY A 253 15.93 15.28 -2.60
C GLY A 253 15.93 14.08 -3.57
N GLY A 254 14.87 13.91 -4.37
CA GLY A 254 14.74 12.78 -5.33
C GLY A 254 14.36 11.43 -4.68
N GLU A 255 13.80 11.47 -3.48
CA GLU A 255 13.52 10.28 -2.67
C GLU A 255 12.22 9.57 -3.08
N TYR A 256 11.94 8.42 -2.45
CA TYR A 256 10.65 7.76 -2.55
C TYR A 256 9.66 8.32 -1.52
N PHE A 257 8.40 8.43 -1.91
CA PHE A 257 7.28 8.88 -1.08
C PHE A 257 6.10 7.95 -1.26
N TRP A 258 5.31 7.78 -0.20
CA TRP A 258 3.98 7.22 -0.34
C TRP A 258 3.01 8.33 -0.71
N MET A 259 2.49 8.29 -1.93
CA MET A 259 1.30 9.05 -2.30
C MET A 259 0.08 8.22 -1.97
N VAL A 260 -0.64 8.60 -0.92
CA VAL A 260 -1.94 8.00 -0.59
C VAL A 260 -3.04 8.82 -1.22
N GLU A 261 -3.58 8.32 -2.33
CA GLU A 261 -4.74 8.90 -2.98
C GLU A 261 -5.98 8.63 -2.13
N PHE A 262 -6.84 9.64 -1.98
CA PHE A 262 -8.18 9.45 -1.42
C PHE A 262 -9.26 9.76 -2.44
N SER A 263 -10.25 8.87 -2.49
CA SER A 263 -11.36 8.92 -3.43
C SER A 263 -12.66 8.49 -2.75
N VAL A 264 -13.69 8.25 -3.55
CA VAL A 264 -15.02 7.80 -3.12
C VAL A 264 -15.48 6.63 -4.00
N PRO A 265 -16.40 5.77 -3.52
CA PRO A 265 -16.70 4.49 -4.16
C PRO A 265 -17.34 4.62 -5.54
N GLU A 266 -17.92 5.77 -5.88
CA GLU A 266 -18.50 5.98 -7.22
C GLU A 266 -17.52 6.63 -8.20
N LEU A 267 -16.34 7.05 -7.75
CA LEU A 267 -15.28 7.59 -8.62
C LEU A 267 -14.16 6.59 -8.81
N PHE A 268 -13.70 5.96 -7.74
CA PHE A 268 -12.53 5.11 -7.76
C PHE A 268 -12.61 3.94 -8.77
N PRO A 269 -13.65 3.09 -8.77
CA PRO A 269 -13.71 1.97 -9.71
C PRO A 269 -13.78 2.40 -11.17
N ALA A 270 -14.51 3.47 -11.50
CA ALA A 270 -14.85 3.79 -12.88
C ALA A 270 -13.66 4.30 -13.71
N ASN A 271 -12.65 4.88 -13.06
CA ASN A 271 -11.51 5.49 -13.77
C ASN A 271 -10.29 5.75 -12.87
N LYS A 272 -10.23 5.13 -11.67
CA LYS A 272 -9.21 5.38 -10.66
C LYS A 272 -9.01 6.87 -10.34
N ARG A 273 -10.05 7.71 -10.51
CA ARG A 273 -9.95 9.13 -10.15
C ARG A 273 -9.87 9.29 -8.64
N LYS A 274 -9.12 10.31 -8.23
CA LYS A 274 -9.00 10.76 -6.84
C LYS A 274 -9.68 12.10 -6.62
N LEU A 275 -10.03 12.38 -5.37
CA LEU A 275 -10.42 13.72 -4.91
C LEU A 275 -9.21 14.52 -4.44
N GLY A 276 -8.15 13.82 -4.03
CA GLY A 276 -6.89 14.42 -3.61
C GLY A 276 -5.91 13.36 -3.15
N GLU A 277 -4.83 13.80 -2.53
CA GLU A 277 -3.75 12.92 -2.08
C GLU A 277 -3.04 13.47 -0.84
N ILE A 278 -2.41 12.58 -0.08
CA ILE A 278 -1.42 12.91 0.96
C ILE A 278 -0.10 12.28 0.55
N LEU A 279 0.99 13.04 0.63
CA LEU A 279 2.34 12.52 0.49
C LEU A 279 2.96 12.30 1.87
N LEU A 280 3.54 11.11 2.06
CA LEU A 280 4.24 10.70 3.26
C LEU A 280 5.70 10.38 2.94
N GLN A 281 6.61 10.78 3.82
CA GLN A 281 8.01 10.39 3.76
C GLN A 281 8.16 8.90 4.08
N THR A 282 9.11 8.24 3.41
CA THR A 282 9.30 6.79 3.51
C THR A 282 10.42 6.36 4.43
N ARG A 283 11.34 7.27 4.79
CA ARG A 283 12.58 6.97 5.51
C ARG A 283 12.42 6.81 7.02
N GLN A 284 11.29 7.25 7.54
CA GLN A 284 11.01 7.21 8.96
C GLN A 284 10.28 5.91 9.28
N GLU A 285 10.74 5.24 10.32
CA GLU A 285 10.01 4.13 10.90
C GLU A 285 8.72 4.67 11.55
N PRO A 286 7.59 3.97 11.40
CA PRO A 286 6.35 4.38 12.03
C PRO A 286 6.51 4.37 13.56
N THR A 287 6.07 5.43 14.22
CA THR A 287 6.00 5.48 15.69
C THR A 287 4.58 5.11 16.15
N PRO A 288 4.41 4.54 17.35
CA PRO A 288 3.10 4.23 17.89
C PRO A 288 2.31 5.49 18.28
N ASN A 289 2.98 6.64 18.35
CA ASN A 289 2.34 7.91 18.67
C ASN A 289 1.99 8.61 17.36
N ARG A 290 0.93 9.40 17.42
CA ARG A 290 0.61 10.34 16.34
C ARG A 290 1.62 11.47 16.37
N ASP A 291 2.68 11.34 15.57
CA ASP A 291 3.56 12.45 15.19
C ASP A 291 3.23 12.89 13.75
N LEU A 292 3.66 14.08 13.36
CA LEU A 292 3.53 14.57 11.99
C LEU A 292 4.83 14.41 11.20
N ASP A 293 5.76 13.59 11.69
CA ASP A 293 7.12 13.54 11.18
C ASP A 293 7.15 12.97 9.75
N SER A 294 6.24 12.03 9.45
CA SER A 294 6.10 11.45 8.12
C SER A 294 5.28 12.32 7.16
N PHE A 295 4.50 13.30 7.65
CA PHE A 295 3.64 14.12 6.79
C PHE A 295 4.46 15.07 5.94
N PHE A 296 4.21 15.09 4.62
CA PHE A 296 4.89 16.00 3.71
C PHE A 296 3.96 17.09 3.18
N ILE A 297 2.89 16.68 2.50
CA ILE A 297 1.90 17.60 1.89
C ILE A 297 0.59 16.85 1.69
N ALA A 298 -0.53 17.56 1.80
CA ALA A 298 -1.83 17.08 1.39
C ALA A 298 -2.44 18.02 0.36
N ARG A 299 -2.95 17.46 -0.73
CA ARG A 299 -3.74 18.19 -1.72
C ARG A 299 -5.18 17.77 -1.61
N LEU A 300 -6.04 18.75 -1.35
CA LEU A 300 -7.47 18.59 -1.16
C LEU A 300 -8.19 19.39 -2.27
N PRO A 301 -9.49 19.15 -2.51
CA PRO A 301 -10.25 19.95 -3.46
C PRO A 301 -10.20 21.46 -3.14
N GLY A 302 -9.42 22.21 -3.92
CA GLY A 302 -9.22 23.66 -3.74
C GLY A 302 -8.36 24.05 -2.55
N PHE A 303 -7.48 23.16 -2.07
CA PHE A 303 -6.48 23.50 -1.05
C PHE A 303 -5.21 22.66 -1.18
N ILE A 304 -4.11 23.26 -0.75
CA ILE A 304 -2.87 22.59 -0.44
C ILE A 304 -2.56 22.81 1.05
N SER A 305 -2.25 21.71 1.75
CA SER A 305 -1.83 21.71 3.15
C SER A 305 -0.40 21.21 3.26
N TYR A 306 0.47 21.93 3.95
CA TYR A 306 1.82 21.48 4.28
C TYR A 306 2.19 21.94 5.70
N LEU A 307 3.21 21.32 6.29
CA LEU A 307 3.74 21.72 7.59
C LEU A 307 4.64 22.96 7.43
N GLN A 308 4.27 24.06 8.09
CA GLN A 308 5.09 25.27 8.10
C GLN A 308 6.14 25.26 9.22
N ASP A 309 5.85 24.58 10.34
CA ASP A 309 6.77 24.39 11.46
C ASP A 309 6.53 23.02 12.10
N LEU A 310 7.55 22.15 12.10
CA LEU A 310 7.50 20.82 12.70
C LEU A 310 7.25 20.87 14.21
N ALA A 311 7.57 21.99 14.87
CA ALA A 311 7.40 22.13 16.31
C ALA A 311 5.98 22.55 16.75
N SER A 312 5.16 23.11 15.87
CA SER A 312 3.84 23.64 16.22
C SER A 312 2.68 22.73 15.82
N GLU A 313 2.90 21.70 15.01
CA GLU A 313 1.86 20.84 14.42
C GLU A 313 0.75 21.64 13.68
N GLU A 314 1.03 22.88 13.27
CA GLU A 314 0.05 23.72 12.58
C GLU A 314 0.12 23.50 11.06
N PHE A 315 -1.03 23.16 10.47
CA PHE A 315 -1.19 23.05 9.04
C PHE A 315 -1.46 24.41 8.40
N VAL A 316 -0.72 24.74 7.34
CA VAL A 316 -1.03 25.90 6.51
C VAL A 316 -1.88 25.47 5.34
N LEU A 317 -3.10 26.03 5.26
CA LEU A 317 -3.98 25.86 4.10
C LEU A 317 -3.76 27.01 3.12
N ILE A 318 -3.22 26.69 1.94
CA ILE A 318 -3.18 27.59 0.80
C ILE A 318 -4.36 27.23 -0.14
N PRO A 319 -5.21 28.19 -0.52
CA PRO A 319 -6.28 27.98 -1.50
C PRO A 319 -5.79 27.51 -2.87
#